data_AF-A0A955V9X7-F1
#
_entry.id   AF-A0A955V9X7-F1
#
_cell.length_a   1.000
_cell.length_b   1.000
_cell.length_c   1.000
_cell.angle_alpha   90.00
_cell.angle_beta   90.00
_cell.angle_gamma   90.00
#
_symmetry.space_group_name_H-M   'P 1'
#
loop_
_entity.id
_entity.type
_entity.pdbx_description
1 polymer ?
#
loop_
_entity_poly.entity_id
_entity_poly.type
_entity_poly.pdbx_seq_one_letter_code
_entity_poly.pdbx_strand_id
1 'polypeptide(L)'
;LADAWDEDALRAAIDAFDALARPLHRSSDRVAAQAAASGIRAFVAGRRARIEGALAKAPAPAGDLREDPCLRKIGTISGELTTTWGSLGEDNFFLTGSGTLTLDIPTFSGTLGNVGSRAGWDPEQPELGHLQLIAQVDTGSYLVVDLGVRPGVVATGNTVDIDIDQVQAYLYTFTEADGGALVGIVTNGTLTFTAGGTTNGDPVEAAFAGDLLSF
;
A
#
# COMPACT_ATOMS: atom_id res chain seq x y z
N LEU A 1 1.08 -39.37 -5.82
CA LEU A 1 2.56 -39.52 -5.86
C LEU A 1 2.99 -40.64 -6.79
N ALA A 2 2.33 -41.82 -6.76
CA ALA A 2 2.68 -42.94 -7.63
C ALA A 2 2.82 -42.56 -9.12
N ASP A 3 1.88 -41.78 -9.65
CA ASP A 3 1.89 -41.39 -11.08
C ASP A 3 2.80 -40.18 -11.40
N ALA A 4 3.31 -39.47 -10.38
CA ALA A 4 4.11 -38.25 -10.54
C ALA A 4 5.59 -38.44 -10.17
N TRP A 5 5.93 -39.53 -9.47
CA TRP A 5 7.28 -39.84 -8.99
C TRP A 5 7.56 -41.34 -9.06
N ASP A 6 7.80 -41.84 -10.28
CA ASP A 6 8.22 -43.21 -10.54
C ASP A 6 9.74 -43.35 -10.36
N GLU A 7 10.14 -43.90 -9.21
CA GLU A 7 11.55 -44.02 -8.85
C GLU A 7 12.31 -45.01 -9.72
N ASP A 8 11.65 -46.07 -10.19
CA ASP A 8 12.29 -47.11 -11.00
C ASP A 8 12.53 -46.59 -12.41
N ALA A 9 11.54 -45.89 -13.00
CA ALA A 9 11.72 -45.21 -14.28
C ALA A 9 12.81 -44.13 -14.23
N LEU A 10 12.85 -43.33 -13.15
CA LEU A 10 13.87 -42.30 -12.96
C LEU A 10 15.27 -42.91 -12.79
N ARG A 11 15.42 -43.99 -12.03
CA ARG A 11 16.70 -44.71 -11.89
C ARG A 11 17.16 -45.30 -13.22
N ALA A 12 16.27 -45.94 -13.96
CA ALA A 12 16.58 -46.49 -15.29
C ALA A 12 17.04 -45.40 -16.26
N ALA A 13 16.40 -44.22 -16.24
CA ALA A 13 16.84 -43.08 -17.04
C ALA A 13 18.23 -42.58 -16.64
N ILE A 14 18.52 -42.46 -15.33
CA ILE A 14 19.85 -42.07 -14.83
C ILE A 14 20.92 -43.05 -15.31
N ASP A 15 20.65 -44.35 -15.22
CA ASP A 15 21.59 -45.40 -15.66
C ASP A 15 21.82 -45.36 -17.17
N ALA A 16 20.78 -45.10 -17.96
CA ALA A 16 20.90 -44.94 -19.41
C ALA A 16 21.76 -43.72 -19.78
N PHE A 17 21.55 -42.56 -19.13
CA PHE A 17 22.36 -41.36 -19.36
C PHE A 17 23.80 -41.52 -18.88
N ASP A 18 24.02 -42.13 -17.72
CA ASP A 18 25.37 -42.43 -17.21
C ASP A 18 26.13 -43.35 -18.18
N ALA A 19 25.48 -44.40 -18.71
CA ALA A 19 26.06 -45.28 -19.71
C ALA A 19 26.41 -44.55 -21.02
N LEU A 20 25.55 -43.65 -21.49
CA LEU A 20 25.77 -42.85 -22.70
C LEU A 20 26.91 -41.83 -22.53
N ALA A 21 27.00 -41.19 -21.37
CA ALA A 21 27.99 -40.15 -21.09
C ALA A 21 29.38 -40.71 -20.74
N ARG A 22 29.45 -41.92 -20.16
CA ARG A 22 30.68 -42.52 -19.64
C ARG A 22 31.87 -42.55 -20.63
N PRO A 23 31.70 -42.87 -21.93
CA PRO A 23 32.80 -42.86 -22.89
C PRO A 23 33.34 -41.44 -23.18
N LEU A 24 32.54 -40.40 -22.95
CA LEU A 24 32.89 -39.01 -23.22
C LEU A 24 33.67 -38.36 -22.07
N HIS A 25 33.69 -38.96 -20.89
CA HIS A 25 34.44 -38.44 -19.75
C HIS A 25 35.95 -38.63 -19.92
N ARG A 26 36.70 -37.54 -19.74
CA ARG A 26 38.16 -37.60 -19.55
C ARG A 26 38.49 -38.43 -18.32
N SER A 27 39.65 -39.09 -18.31
CA SER A 27 40.08 -39.92 -17.18
C SER A 27 40.07 -39.18 -15.84
N SER A 28 40.45 -37.90 -15.83
CA SER A 28 40.43 -37.01 -14.65
C SER A 28 39.04 -36.83 -14.04
N ASP A 29 37.97 -36.92 -14.86
CA ASP A 29 36.63 -36.49 -14.48
C ASP A 29 35.74 -37.67 -14.06
N ARG A 30 36.18 -38.92 -14.29
CA ARG A 30 35.38 -40.14 -14.09
C ARG A 30 34.91 -40.32 -12.65
N VAL A 31 35.78 -40.05 -11.68
CA VAL A 31 35.45 -40.17 -10.25
C VAL A 31 34.38 -39.16 -9.86
N ALA A 32 34.51 -37.91 -10.33
CA ALA A 32 33.53 -36.85 -10.07
C ALA A 32 32.18 -37.14 -10.75
N ALA A 33 32.19 -37.62 -12.00
CA ALA A 33 30.98 -38.01 -12.73
C ALA A 33 30.24 -39.16 -12.04
N GLN A 34 30.96 -40.19 -11.59
CA GLN A 34 30.38 -41.31 -10.85
C GLN A 34 29.78 -40.86 -9.51
N ALA A 35 30.45 -39.96 -8.80
CA ALA A 35 29.92 -39.38 -7.56
C ALA A 35 28.64 -38.58 -7.81
N ALA A 36 28.58 -37.77 -8.87
CA ALA A 36 27.38 -37.02 -9.26
C ALA A 36 26.20 -37.95 -9.61
N ALA A 37 26.42 -38.97 -10.44
CA ALA A 37 25.38 -39.95 -10.77
C ALA A 37 24.84 -40.66 -9.51
N SER A 38 25.75 -41.01 -8.59
CA SER A 38 25.38 -41.63 -7.30
C SER A 38 24.58 -40.67 -6.41
N GLY A 39 24.92 -39.38 -6.40
CA GLY A 39 24.17 -38.33 -5.70
C GLY A 39 22.73 -38.16 -6.24
N ILE A 40 22.56 -38.19 -7.56
CA ILE A 40 21.22 -38.11 -8.18
C ILE A 40 20.39 -39.35 -7.82
N ARG A 41 20.97 -40.57 -7.88
CA ARG A 41 20.29 -41.80 -7.45
C ARG A 41 19.85 -41.72 -5.98
N ALA A 42 20.71 -41.23 -5.09
CA ALA A 42 20.40 -41.04 -3.68
C ALA A 42 19.29 -39.99 -3.46
N PHE A 43 19.29 -38.90 -4.23
CA PHE A 43 18.22 -37.92 -4.19
C PHE A 43 16.87 -38.53 -4.60
N VAL A 44 16.84 -39.29 -5.70
CA VAL A 44 15.61 -39.94 -6.18
C VAL A 44 15.04 -40.88 -5.13
N ALA A 45 15.89 -41.73 -4.53
CA ALA A 45 15.50 -42.66 -3.48
C ALA A 45 14.99 -41.96 -2.20
N GLY A 46 15.52 -40.78 -1.86
CA GLY A 46 15.13 -40.05 -0.64
C GLY A 46 13.95 -39.11 -0.81
N ARG A 47 13.57 -38.75 -2.05
CA ARG A 47 12.62 -37.67 -2.30
C ARG A 47 11.19 -38.01 -1.89
N ARG A 48 10.74 -39.24 -2.14
CA ARG A 48 9.38 -39.67 -1.80
C ARG A 48 9.09 -39.51 -0.30
N ALA A 49 9.96 -40.09 0.53
CA ALA A 49 9.83 -40.00 1.98
C ALA A 49 9.83 -38.54 2.50
N ARG A 50 10.60 -37.64 1.86
CA ARG A 50 10.57 -36.21 2.21
C ARG A 50 9.26 -35.52 1.85
N ILE A 51 8.70 -35.81 0.67
CA ILE A 51 7.40 -35.27 0.25
C ILE A 51 6.30 -35.81 1.17
N GLU A 52 6.29 -37.11 1.43
CA GLU A 52 5.32 -37.74 2.33
C GLU A 52 5.43 -37.17 3.75
N GLY A 53 6.64 -36.95 4.26
CA GLY A 53 6.85 -36.30 5.55
C GLY A 53 6.37 -34.84 5.60
N ALA A 54 6.46 -34.11 4.49
CA ALA A 54 5.92 -32.75 4.39
C ALA A 54 4.38 -32.76 4.33
N LEU A 55 3.79 -33.67 3.55
CA LEU A 55 2.34 -33.83 3.44
C LEU A 55 1.71 -34.30 4.75
N ALA A 56 2.39 -35.17 5.51
CA ALA A 56 1.95 -35.59 6.84
C ALA A 56 1.92 -34.44 7.85
N LYS A 57 2.61 -33.34 7.56
CA LYS A 57 2.62 -32.09 8.34
C LYS A 57 1.97 -30.95 7.57
N ALA A 58 0.91 -31.23 6.81
CA ALA A 58 0.15 -30.18 6.15
C ALA A 58 -0.24 -29.12 7.20
N PRO A 59 0.01 -27.82 6.92
CA PRO A 59 -0.51 -26.77 7.79
C PRO A 59 -2.02 -26.92 7.90
N ALA A 60 -2.58 -26.47 9.01
CA ALA A 60 -4.02 -26.36 9.12
C ALA A 60 -4.54 -25.61 7.88
N PRO A 61 -5.69 -26.02 7.31
CA PRO A 61 -6.30 -25.24 6.24
C PRO A 61 -6.35 -23.78 6.70
N ALA A 62 -6.01 -22.86 5.80
CA ALA A 62 -6.25 -21.45 6.07
C ALA A 62 -7.72 -21.36 6.51
N GLY A 63 -7.98 -20.73 7.65
CA GLY A 63 -9.35 -20.41 8.05
C GLY A 63 -10.02 -19.61 6.93
N ASP A 64 -11.32 -19.38 7.05
CA ASP A 64 -12.07 -18.58 6.09
C ASP A 64 -11.26 -17.34 5.70
N LEU A 65 -10.86 -17.29 4.42
CA LEU A 65 -10.23 -16.09 3.89
C LEU A 65 -11.25 -14.99 4.10
N ARG A 66 -10.85 -13.90 4.75
CA ARG A 66 -11.70 -12.71 4.83
C ARG A 66 -12.14 -12.37 3.41
N GLU A 67 -13.42 -12.10 3.22
CA GLU A 67 -13.90 -11.58 1.94
C GLU A 67 -13.01 -10.40 1.54
N ASP A 68 -12.60 -10.38 0.27
CA ASP A 68 -11.78 -9.29 -0.24
C ASP A 68 -12.49 -7.97 0.08
N PRO A 69 -11.81 -7.00 0.70
CA PRO A 69 -12.42 -5.73 1.03
C PRO A 69 -12.85 -5.04 -0.28
N CYS A 70 -14.14 -5.12 -0.60
CA CYS A 70 -14.71 -4.52 -1.79
C CYS A 70 -14.88 -3.02 -1.55
N LEU A 71 -13.84 -2.23 -1.87
CA LEU A 71 -13.96 -0.78 -1.91
C LEU A 71 -15.03 -0.38 -2.93
N ARG A 72 -16.04 0.35 -2.46
CA ARG A 72 -17.14 0.88 -3.28
C ARG A 72 -17.11 2.39 -3.27
N LYS A 73 -17.41 2.99 -4.43
CA LYS A 73 -17.58 4.44 -4.53
C LYS A 73 -18.83 4.85 -3.75
N ILE A 74 -18.63 5.71 -2.76
CA ILE A 74 -19.71 6.27 -1.92
C ILE A 74 -20.02 7.72 -2.29
N GLY A 75 -19.16 8.39 -3.07
CA GLY A 75 -19.38 9.77 -3.47
C GLY A 75 -18.19 10.38 -4.20
N THR A 76 -18.21 11.71 -4.30
CA THR A 76 -17.07 12.52 -4.74
C THR A 76 -16.76 13.59 -3.72
N ILE A 77 -15.51 14.04 -3.72
CA ILE A 77 -15.00 15.05 -2.81
C ILE A 77 -14.10 16.01 -3.58
N SER A 78 -14.20 17.30 -3.28
CA SER A 78 -13.26 18.30 -3.76
C SER A 78 -13.05 19.39 -2.73
N GLY A 79 -11.92 20.07 -2.79
CA GLY A 79 -11.65 21.17 -1.91
C GLY A 79 -10.47 22.00 -2.34
N GLU A 80 -10.38 23.19 -1.76
CA GLU A 80 -9.28 24.12 -1.90
C GLU A 80 -8.76 24.46 -0.51
N LEU A 81 -7.45 24.62 -0.38
CA LEU A 81 -6.80 25.00 0.87
C LEU A 81 -5.78 26.10 0.63
N THR A 82 -5.68 27.01 1.59
CA THR A 82 -4.67 28.08 1.66
C THR A 82 -4.15 28.15 3.09
N THR A 83 -2.85 27.89 3.27
CA THR A 83 -2.19 27.88 4.58
C THR A 83 -0.70 28.18 4.42
N THR A 84 0.07 28.02 5.50
CA THR A 84 1.53 28.05 5.49
C THR A 84 2.12 26.73 5.93
N TRP A 85 3.27 26.34 5.37
CA TRP A 85 3.96 25.12 5.77
C TRP A 85 4.54 25.25 7.19
N GLY A 86 4.48 24.17 7.96
CA GLY A 86 4.88 24.14 9.37
C GLY A 86 3.78 24.51 10.36
N SER A 87 2.55 24.72 9.87
CA SER A 87 1.35 24.97 10.68
C SER A 87 0.70 23.71 11.26
N LEU A 88 1.20 22.52 10.94
CA LEU A 88 0.59 21.25 11.36
C LEU A 88 0.46 21.11 12.89
N GLY A 89 1.39 21.71 13.65
CA GLY A 89 1.40 21.72 15.11
C GLY A 89 0.60 22.84 15.78
N GLU A 90 -0.09 23.69 15.02
CA GLU A 90 -0.90 24.77 15.58
C GLU A 90 -2.21 24.25 16.19
N ASP A 91 -2.57 24.76 17.38
CA ASP A 91 -3.77 24.35 18.12
C ASP A 91 -5.07 24.80 17.42
N ASN A 92 -5.03 25.95 16.72
CA ASN A 92 -6.21 26.53 16.09
C ASN A 92 -6.06 26.63 14.56
N PHE A 93 -6.41 25.53 13.90
CA PHE A 93 -6.39 25.38 12.44
C PHE A 93 -7.36 26.29 11.68
N PHE A 94 -8.34 26.93 12.35
CA PHE A 94 -9.23 27.91 11.71
C PHE A 94 -8.65 29.32 11.63
N LEU A 95 -7.54 29.58 12.33
CA LEU A 95 -6.82 30.86 12.25
C LEU A 95 -5.61 30.80 11.32
N THR A 96 -5.03 29.61 11.15
CA THR A 96 -3.76 29.45 10.39
C THR A 96 -3.96 29.29 8.89
N GLY A 97 -5.08 28.73 8.48
CA GLY A 97 -5.42 28.56 7.08
C GLY A 97 -6.93 28.54 6.87
N SER A 98 -7.31 28.61 5.62
CA SER A 98 -8.71 28.57 5.18
C SER A 98 -8.87 27.59 4.03
N GLY A 99 -10.11 27.31 3.65
CA GLY A 99 -10.37 26.54 2.45
C GLY A 99 -11.85 26.41 2.13
N THR A 100 -12.14 25.58 1.15
CA THR A 100 -13.49 25.15 0.79
C THR A 100 -13.50 23.65 0.68
N LEU A 101 -14.62 23.02 1.08
CA LEU A 101 -14.81 21.59 0.96
C LEU A 101 -16.20 21.34 0.38
N THR A 102 -16.27 20.49 -0.63
CA THR A 102 -17.51 20.00 -1.24
C THR A 102 -17.52 18.49 -1.15
N LEU A 103 -18.65 17.95 -0.67
CA LEU A 103 -18.89 16.52 -0.55
C LEU A 103 -20.20 16.20 -1.26
N ASP A 104 -20.14 15.29 -2.24
CA ASP A 104 -21.31 14.70 -2.87
C ASP A 104 -21.37 13.22 -2.45
N ILE A 105 -21.92 12.99 -1.27
CA ILE A 105 -22.09 11.67 -0.66
C ILE A 105 -23.58 11.54 -0.29
N PRO A 106 -24.33 10.57 -0.85
CA PRO A 106 -25.77 10.46 -0.61
C PRO A 106 -26.17 10.31 0.87
N THR A 107 -25.27 9.78 1.71
CA THR A 107 -25.49 9.57 3.15
C THR A 107 -25.09 10.76 4.01
N PHE A 108 -24.40 11.76 3.46
CA PHE A 108 -24.02 12.95 4.20
C PHE A 108 -25.12 14.00 4.11
N SER A 109 -25.67 14.41 5.26
CA SER A 109 -26.73 15.42 5.36
C SER A 109 -26.34 16.64 6.20
N GLY A 110 -25.06 16.72 6.61
CA GLY A 110 -24.55 17.84 7.41
C GLY A 110 -24.36 19.11 6.58
N THR A 111 -24.30 20.25 7.25
CA THR A 111 -23.84 21.50 6.64
C THR A 111 -22.38 21.70 7.02
N LEU A 112 -21.53 22.00 6.05
CA LEU A 112 -20.14 22.35 6.32
C LEU A 112 -20.10 23.81 6.80
N GLY A 113 -19.61 24.01 8.02
CA GLY A 113 -19.39 25.29 8.65
C GLY A 113 -18.03 25.87 8.25
N ASN A 114 -17.30 26.40 9.23
CA ASN A 114 -15.98 26.96 8.97
C ASN A 114 -15.01 25.88 8.48
N VAL A 115 -14.13 26.25 7.55
CA VAL A 115 -13.13 25.35 6.97
C VAL A 115 -11.74 25.94 7.17
N GLY A 116 -10.95 25.28 8.01
CA GLY A 116 -9.57 25.62 8.30
C GLY A 116 -8.59 24.72 7.55
N SER A 117 -7.34 25.12 7.46
CA SER A 117 -6.30 24.28 6.87
C SER A 117 -4.93 24.46 7.49
N ARG A 118 -4.12 23.40 7.43
CA ARG A 118 -2.74 23.37 7.93
C ARG A 118 -1.87 22.45 7.11
N ALA A 119 -0.57 22.68 7.14
CA ALA A 119 0.40 21.91 6.37
C ALA A 119 1.72 21.75 7.13
N GLY A 120 2.43 20.64 6.92
CA GLY A 120 3.76 20.45 7.51
C GLY A 120 4.26 19.02 7.40
N TRP A 121 5.49 18.80 7.88
CA TRP A 121 6.06 17.46 8.00
C TRP A 121 5.45 16.71 9.18
N ASP A 122 5.16 15.42 9.00
CA ASP A 122 4.79 14.55 10.12
C ASP A 122 6.06 14.23 10.94
N PRO A 123 6.11 14.58 12.24
CA PRO A 123 7.23 14.23 13.10
C PRO A 123 7.39 12.72 13.32
N GLU A 124 6.33 11.93 13.15
CA GLU A 124 6.34 10.47 13.28
C GLU A 124 6.72 9.78 11.95
N GLN A 125 6.41 10.42 10.82
CA GLN A 125 6.71 9.95 9.45
C GLN A 125 7.38 11.07 8.64
N PRO A 126 8.66 11.39 8.90
CA PRO A 126 9.34 12.55 8.32
C PRO A 126 9.49 12.50 6.79
N GLU A 127 9.24 11.35 6.17
CA GLU A 127 9.19 11.17 4.72
C GLU A 127 7.87 11.62 4.08
N LEU A 128 6.84 11.96 4.87
CA LEU A 128 5.55 12.45 4.41
C LEU A 128 5.29 13.87 4.94
N GLY A 129 4.88 14.74 4.03
CA GLY A 129 4.23 15.99 4.37
C GLY A 129 2.73 15.78 4.43
N HIS A 130 2.03 16.52 5.27
CA HIS A 130 0.57 16.48 5.36
C HIS A 130 0.00 17.84 4.99
N LEU A 131 -1.06 17.83 4.18
CA LEU A 131 -1.97 18.94 4.00
C LEU A 131 -3.32 18.53 4.59
N GLN A 132 -3.79 19.27 5.58
CA GLN A 132 -5.05 18.97 6.24
C GLN A 132 -6.05 20.08 5.97
N LEU A 133 -7.22 19.69 5.48
CA LEU A 133 -8.39 20.55 5.34
C LEU A 133 -9.45 20.08 6.32
N ILE A 134 -9.86 20.96 7.23
CA ILE A 134 -10.69 20.61 8.38
C ILE A 134 -11.97 21.42 8.33
N ALA A 135 -13.09 20.76 8.08
CA ALA A 135 -14.40 21.38 8.02
C ALA A 135 -15.20 21.06 9.29
N GLN A 136 -15.75 22.09 9.92
CA GLN A 136 -16.69 21.91 11.02
C GLN A 136 -18.04 21.39 10.49
N VAL A 137 -18.61 20.36 11.10
CA VAL A 137 -19.96 19.88 10.79
C VAL A 137 -20.96 20.30 11.87
N ASP A 138 -20.54 20.24 13.13
CA ASP A 138 -21.30 20.69 14.30
C ASP A 138 -20.31 21.14 15.41
N THR A 139 -20.83 21.53 16.58
CA THR A 139 -20.03 21.84 17.76
C THR A 139 -19.27 20.59 18.22
N GLY A 140 -17.95 20.59 18.09
CA GLY A 140 -17.09 19.47 18.48
C GLY A 140 -17.07 18.29 17.49
N SER A 141 -17.61 18.46 16.28
CA SER A 141 -17.60 17.46 15.22
C SER A 141 -17.03 18.03 13.92
N TYR A 142 -16.06 17.32 13.36
CA TYR A 142 -15.27 17.77 12.22
C TYR A 142 -15.14 16.69 11.16
N LEU A 143 -14.99 17.12 9.91
CA LEU A 143 -14.46 16.32 8.84
C LEU A 143 -13.03 16.76 8.55
N VAL A 144 -12.13 15.80 8.44
CA VAL A 144 -10.72 16.04 8.17
C VAL A 144 -10.38 15.33 6.87
N VAL A 145 -10.02 16.12 5.85
CA VAL A 145 -9.34 15.58 4.68
C VAL A 145 -7.85 15.69 4.95
N ASP A 146 -7.18 14.55 5.02
CA ASP A 146 -5.73 14.47 5.20
C ASP A 146 -5.10 14.00 3.89
N LEU A 147 -4.20 14.82 3.35
CA LEU A 147 -3.45 14.56 2.13
C LEU A 147 -1.96 14.38 2.50
N GLY A 148 -1.53 13.13 2.60
CA GLY A 148 -0.12 12.75 2.75
C GLY A 148 0.60 12.84 1.42
N VAL A 149 1.58 13.74 1.30
CA VAL A 149 2.32 14.05 0.08
C VAL A 149 3.80 13.75 0.24
N ARG A 150 4.44 13.23 -0.80
CA ARG A 150 5.90 13.07 -0.80
C ARG A 150 6.63 14.42 -0.98
N PRO A 151 7.87 14.58 -0.49
CA PRO A 151 8.59 15.85 -0.57
C PRO A 151 8.76 16.44 -1.96
N GLY A 152 8.94 15.59 -2.99
CA GLY A 152 9.09 16.04 -4.38
C GLY A 152 7.78 16.50 -5.05
N VAL A 153 6.64 16.30 -4.39
CA VAL A 153 5.30 16.62 -4.95
C VAL A 153 4.91 18.06 -4.68
N VAL A 154 5.30 18.61 -3.52
CA VAL A 154 4.91 19.97 -3.09
C VAL A 154 5.78 20.99 -3.83
N ALA A 155 5.27 21.47 -4.96
CA ALA A 155 5.93 22.49 -5.75
C ALA A 155 4.89 23.36 -6.48
N THR A 156 5.15 24.66 -6.56
CA THR A 156 4.30 25.61 -7.31
C THR A 156 4.09 25.17 -8.76
N GLY A 157 2.84 25.13 -9.19
CA GLY A 157 2.43 24.75 -10.54
C GLY A 157 2.42 23.23 -10.79
N ASN A 158 2.69 22.42 -9.77
CA ASN A 158 2.67 20.96 -9.90
C ASN A 158 1.25 20.41 -9.76
N THR A 159 0.90 19.46 -10.62
CA THR A 159 -0.33 18.67 -10.52
C THR A 159 0.07 17.20 -10.51
N VAL A 160 -0.44 16.46 -9.54
CA VAL A 160 -0.19 15.03 -9.39
C VAL A 160 -1.48 14.27 -9.22
N ASP A 161 -1.44 12.99 -9.55
CA ASP A 161 -2.55 12.09 -9.32
C ASP A 161 -2.65 11.75 -7.82
N ILE A 162 -3.89 11.62 -7.35
CA ILE A 162 -4.17 11.06 -6.04
C ILE A 162 -4.08 9.54 -6.16
N ASP A 163 -2.86 9.06 -5.94
CA ASP A 163 -2.52 7.65 -5.85
C ASP A 163 -1.71 7.39 -4.58
N ILE A 164 -1.80 6.18 -4.03
CA ILE A 164 -1.13 5.79 -2.78
C ILE A 164 0.40 5.97 -2.84
N ASP A 165 0.96 6.11 -4.04
CA ASP A 165 2.39 6.26 -4.27
C ASP A 165 2.84 7.72 -4.13
N GLN A 166 2.07 8.71 -4.62
CA GLN A 166 2.42 10.13 -4.62
C GLN A 166 1.64 10.94 -3.58
N VAL A 167 0.33 10.70 -3.48
CA VAL A 167 -0.61 11.42 -2.62
C VAL A 167 -1.61 10.47 -1.98
N GLN A 168 -1.40 10.19 -0.71
CA GLN A 168 -2.34 9.44 0.11
C GLN A 168 -3.43 10.39 0.60
N ALA A 169 -4.68 10.08 0.31
CA ALA A 169 -5.79 10.97 0.62
C ALA A 169 -6.90 10.23 1.37
N TYR A 170 -7.21 10.71 2.57
CA TYR A 170 -8.18 10.10 3.46
C TYR A 170 -9.19 11.14 3.94
N LEU A 171 -10.45 10.71 4.09
CA LEU A 171 -11.49 11.46 4.77
C LEU A 171 -11.78 10.80 6.13
N TYR A 172 -11.67 11.57 7.20
CA TYR A 172 -12.01 11.16 8.55
C TYR A 172 -13.16 12.00 9.10
N THR A 173 -13.97 11.39 9.96
CA THR A 173 -14.75 12.13 10.97
C THR A 173 -13.95 12.22 12.24
N PHE A 174 -14.01 13.34 12.93
CA PHE A 174 -13.40 13.52 14.23
C PHE A 174 -14.39 14.12 15.23
N THR A 175 -14.50 13.50 16.40
CA THR A 175 -15.18 14.06 17.57
C THR A 175 -14.27 13.96 18.78
N GLU A 176 -14.46 14.82 19.78
CA GLU A 176 -13.70 14.72 21.04
C GLU A 176 -13.96 13.40 21.78
N ALA A 177 -15.16 12.81 21.61
CA ALA A 177 -15.57 11.60 22.32
C ALA A 177 -14.99 10.32 21.69
N ASP A 178 -14.99 10.23 20.36
CA ASP A 178 -14.68 9.00 19.63
C ASP A 178 -13.33 9.07 18.90
N GLY A 179 -12.70 10.25 18.86
CA GLY A 179 -11.48 10.48 18.11
C GLY A 179 -11.73 10.45 16.60
N GLY A 180 -10.69 10.06 15.84
CA GLY A 180 -10.74 9.97 14.38
C GLY A 180 -11.26 8.62 13.91
N ALA A 181 -12.28 8.61 13.05
CA ALA A 181 -12.78 7.43 12.35
C ALA A 181 -12.69 7.62 10.83
N LEU A 182 -12.13 6.63 10.13
CA LEU A 182 -11.99 6.66 8.68
C LEU A 182 -13.36 6.53 8.01
N VAL A 183 -13.71 7.51 7.18
CA VAL A 183 -14.91 7.49 6.33
C VAL A 183 -14.62 6.86 4.99
N GLY A 184 -13.46 7.20 4.40
CA GLY A 184 -13.09 6.68 3.09
C GLY A 184 -11.74 7.17 2.60
N ILE A 185 -11.35 6.62 1.46
CA ILE A 185 -10.11 6.90 0.76
C ILE A 185 -10.45 7.66 -0.52
N VAL A 186 -9.76 8.76 -0.77
CA VAL A 186 -9.91 9.51 -2.03
C VAL A 186 -9.00 8.89 -3.08
N THR A 187 -9.56 8.62 -4.25
CA THR A 187 -8.87 7.96 -5.38
C THR A 187 -9.33 8.56 -6.70
N ASN A 188 -8.71 8.17 -7.81
CA ASN A 188 -9.07 8.64 -9.16
C ASN A 188 -9.19 10.18 -9.24
N GLY A 189 -8.29 10.86 -8.54
CA GLY A 189 -8.35 12.29 -8.32
C GLY A 189 -7.04 12.96 -8.66
N THR A 190 -7.00 14.29 -8.51
CA THR A 190 -5.78 15.08 -8.69
C THR A 190 -5.61 16.07 -7.54
N LEU A 191 -4.36 16.40 -7.25
CA LEU A 191 -3.96 17.48 -6.34
C LEU A 191 -3.10 18.47 -7.14
N THR A 192 -3.50 19.72 -7.17
CA THR A 192 -2.81 20.81 -7.89
C THR A 192 -2.35 21.88 -6.91
N PHE A 193 -1.10 22.28 -7.01
CA PHE A 193 -0.51 23.34 -6.20
C PHE A 193 -0.40 24.65 -7.00
N THR A 194 -1.07 25.69 -6.54
CA THR A 194 -0.84 27.07 -7.03
C THR A 194 0.34 27.71 -6.29
N ALA A 195 0.56 27.32 -5.03
CA ALA A 195 1.76 27.62 -4.26
C ALA A 195 2.15 26.37 -3.46
N GLY A 196 3.44 25.99 -3.49
CA GLY A 196 3.91 24.80 -2.78
C GLY A 196 5.34 24.97 -2.30
N GLY A 197 5.53 25.61 -1.15
CA GLY A 197 6.82 25.60 -0.44
C GLY A 197 6.77 24.69 0.78
N THR A 198 7.94 24.14 1.15
CA THR A 198 8.10 23.17 2.24
C THR A 198 9.01 23.65 3.36
N THR A 199 9.36 24.93 3.36
CA THR A 199 10.07 25.59 4.47
C THR A 199 9.06 26.17 5.43
N ASN A 200 9.36 26.18 6.73
CA ASN A 200 8.46 26.78 7.72
C ASN A 200 8.08 28.23 7.36
N GLY A 201 6.78 28.51 7.27
CA GLY A 201 6.22 29.79 6.84
C GLY A 201 6.00 29.96 5.34
N ASP A 202 6.45 29.03 4.50
CA ASP A 202 6.20 29.09 3.06
C ASP A 202 4.70 28.98 2.77
N PRO A 203 4.18 29.70 1.75
CA PRO A 203 2.78 29.59 1.36
C PRO A 203 2.48 28.23 0.74
N VAL A 204 1.29 27.71 1.05
CA VAL A 204 0.74 26.49 0.46
C VAL A 204 -0.69 26.78 0.01
N GLU A 205 -0.90 26.69 -1.29
CA GLU A 205 -2.21 26.82 -1.92
C GLU A 205 -2.42 25.62 -2.83
N ALA A 206 -3.43 24.81 -2.54
CA ALA A 206 -3.71 23.61 -3.29
C ALA A 206 -5.20 23.37 -3.48
N ALA A 207 -5.54 22.73 -4.60
CA ALA A 207 -6.89 22.30 -4.92
C ALA A 207 -6.88 20.80 -5.23
N PHE A 208 -7.88 20.07 -4.77
CA PHE A 208 -8.02 18.65 -5.03
C PHE A 208 -9.44 18.27 -5.41
N ALA A 209 -9.56 17.17 -6.15
CA ALA A 209 -10.85 16.52 -6.42
C ALA A 209 -10.63 15.03 -6.68
N GLY A 210 -11.57 14.18 -6.27
CA GLY A 210 -11.52 12.75 -6.53
C GLY A 210 -12.76 11.98 -6.12
N ASP A 211 -12.71 10.67 -6.33
CA ASP A 211 -13.72 9.70 -5.94
C ASP A 211 -13.47 9.24 -4.50
N LEU A 212 -14.52 9.20 -3.68
CA LEU A 212 -14.45 8.69 -2.33
C LEU A 212 -14.89 7.22 -2.29
N LEU A 213 -13.99 6.34 -1.86
CA LEU A 213 -14.24 4.91 -1.69
C LEU A 213 -14.33 4.53 -0.20
N SER A 214 -15.24 3.64 0.15
CA SER A 214 -15.36 3.05 1.50
C SER A 214 -15.46 1.54 1.40
N PHE A 215 -15.14 0.86 2.51
CA PHE A 215 -15.46 -0.54 2.73
C PHE A 215 -16.97 -0.77 2.92
#